data_AF-A0A354PGN0-F1
#
_entry.id   AF-A0A354PGN0-F1
#
_cell.length_a   1.000
_cell.length_b   1.000
_cell.length_c   1.000
_cell.angle_alpha   90.00
_cell.angle_beta   90.00
_cell.angle_gamma   90.00
#
_symmetry.space_group_name_H-M   'P 1'
#
loop_
_entity.id
_entity.type
_entity.pdbx_description
1 polymer ?
#
loop_
_entity_poly.entity_id
_entity_poly.type
_entity_poly.pdbx_seq_one_letter_code
_entity_poly.pdbx_strand_id
1 'polypeptide(L)'
;MLNCKDMTKLISDSLERKISVRQRMELWLHIMMCGMCRRFRSNIIELRKRVRVSKGLLDQADIAPASLPPATKARLEEVVKRQLG
;
A
#
# COMPACT_ATOMS: atom_id res chain seq x y z
N MET A 1 19.71 10.02 -13.34
CA MET A 1 18.49 10.79 -13.60
C MET A 1 17.33 10.08 -12.90
N LEU A 2 16.91 10.58 -11.75
CA LEU A 2 15.81 9.98 -10.98
C LEU A 2 14.51 10.67 -11.41
N ASN A 3 13.74 10.01 -12.28
CA ASN A 3 12.46 10.52 -12.77
C ASN A 3 11.43 10.51 -11.65
N CYS A 4 10.61 11.56 -11.57
CA CYS A 4 9.45 11.64 -10.68
C CYS A 4 8.57 10.39 -10.71
N LYS A 5 8.41 9.74 -11.88
CA LYS A 5 7.62 8.50 -12.06
C LYS A 5 8.17 7.32 -11.24
N ASP A 6 9.48 7.14 -11.25
CA ASP A 6 10.11 6.05 -10.48
C ASP A 6 10.06 6.36 -8.98
N MET A 7 10.16 7.65 -8.64
CA MET A 7 10.06 8.11 -7.25
C MET A 7 8.66 7.98 -6.68
N THR A 8 7.61 8.30 -7.44
CA THR A 8 6.23 8.07 -6.98
C THR A 8 5.93 6.59 -6.79
N LYS A 9 6.44 5.73 -7.69
CA LYS A 9 6.39 4.28 -7.52
C LYS A 9 7.11 3.82 -6.24
N LEU A 10 8.33 4.30 -6.02
CA LEU A 10 9.12 3.96 -4.84
C LEU A 10 8.49 4.49 -3.53
N ILE A 11 7.82 5.65 -3.57
CA ILE A 11 7.03 6.18 -2.46
C ILE A 11 5.89 5.21 -2.13
N SER A 12 5.09 4.80 -3.12
CA SER A 12 4.01 3.83 -2.94
C SER A 12 4.54 2.50 -2.40
N ASP A 13 5.63 2.00 -2.98
CA ASP A 13 6.29 0.77 -2.54
C ASP A 13 6.73 0.85 -1.07
N SER A 14 7.26 2.01 -0.63
CA SER A 14 7.68 2.23 0.76
C SER A 14 6.54 2.20 1.78
N LEU A 15 5.30 2.29 1.31
CA LEU A 15 4.11 2.18 2.13
C LEU A 15 3.71 0.70 2.32
N GLU A 16 3.91 -0.15 1.34
CA GLU A 16 3.47 -1.55 1.38
C GLU A 16 4.57 -2.50 1.84
N ARG A 17 5.82 -2.23 1.44
CA ARG A 17 6.98 -3.07 1.74
C ARG A 17 8.15 -2.25 2.28
N LYS A 18 9.11 -2.95 2.90
CA LYS A 18 10.39 -2.35 3.28
C LYS A 18 11.20 -2.08 2.02
N ILE A 19 11.59 -0.83 1.82
CA ILE A 19 12.55 -0.43 0.78
C ILE A 19 13.98 -0.51 1.32
N SER A 20 14.96 -0.69 0.45
CA SER A 20 16.37 -0.74 0.85
C SER A 20 16.86 0.62 1.35
N VAL A 21 17.94 0.62 2.14
CA VAL A 21 18.55 1.86 2.65
C VAL A 21 18.97 2.78 1.51
N ARG A 22 19.54 2.21 0.44
CA ARG A 22 19.91 2.94 -0.78
C ARG A 22 18.72 3.63 -1.43
N GLN A 23 17.62 2.89 -1.64
CA GLN A 23 16.38 3.44 -2.20
C GLN A 23 15.83 4.58 -1.34
N ARG A 24 15.95 4.46 -0.01
CA ARG A 24 15.52 5.49 0.92
C ARG A 24 16.35 6.78 0.79
N MET A 25 17.67 6.64 0.60
CA MET A 25 18.57 7.77 0.36
C MET A 25 18.26 8.47 -0.96
N GLU A 26 18.11 7.70 -2.05
CA GLU A 26 17.76 8.22 -3.38
C GLU A 26 16.44 8.98 -3.37
N LEU A 27 15.44 8.43 -2.67
CA LEU A 27 14.15 9.08 -2.47
C LEU A 27 14.26 10.39 -1.69
N TRP A 28 15.06 10.41 -0.62
CA TRP A 28 15.20 11.60 0.22
C TRP A 28 15.88 12.73 -0.53
N LEU A 29 16.97 12.43 -1.26
CA LEU A 29 17.63 13.38 -2.14
C LEU A 29 16.66 13.99 -3.14
N HIS A 30 15.86 13.16 -3.83
CA HIS A 30 14.90 13.66 -4.81
C HIS A 30 13.81 14.55 -4.20
N ILE A 31 13.28 14.20 -3.02
CA ILE A 31 12.25 14.98 -2.32
C ILE A 31 12.77 16.35 -1.82
N MET A 32 14.08 16.47 -1.56
CA MET A 32 14.68 17.76 -1.21
C MET A 32 14.65 18.75 -2.38
N MET A 33 14.80 18.26 -3.62
CA MET A 33 14.88 19.09 -4.83
C MET A 33 13.57 19.15 -5.61
N CYS A 34 12.64 18.20 -5.41
CA CYS A 34 11.36 18.14 -6.12
C CYS A 34 10.17 18.34 -5.17
N GLY A 35 9.59 19.54 -5.21
CA GLY A 35 8.40 19.88 -4.41
C GLY A 35 7.17 19.02 -4.73
N MET A 36 7.04 18.53 -5.96
CA MET A 36 5.91 17.67 -6.35
C MET A 36 5.98 16.30 -5.68
N CYS A 37 7.15 15.65 -5.70
CA CYS A 37 7.37 14.38 -5.01
C CYS A 37 7.26 14.53 -3.48
N ARG A 38 7.69 15.68 -2.94
CA ARG A 38 7.47 16.01 -1.52
C ARG A 38 5.99 16.06 -1.18
N ARG A 39 5.18 16.80 -1.95
CA ARG A 39 3.73 16.92 -1.75
C ARG A 39 3.03 15.57 -1.91
N PHE A 40 3.38 14.81 -2.94
CA PHE A 40 2.82 13.48 -3.17
C PHE A 40 3.03 12.56 -1.96
N ARG A 41 4.26 12.52 -1.42
CA ARG A 41 4.57 11.74 -0.21
C ARG A 41 3.72 12.15 0.98
N SER A 42 3.56 13.45 1.23
CA SER A 42 2.71 13.93 2.33
C SER A 42 1.25 13.52 2.14
N ASN A 43 0.71 13.73 0.93
CA ASN A 43 -0.68 13.42 0.60
C ASN A 43 -1.01 11.95 0.81
N ILE A 44 -0.17 11.04 0.30
CA ILE A 44 -0.44 9.60 0.39
C ILE A 44 -0.32 9.07 1.83
N ILE A 45 0.59 9.63 2.63
CA ILE A 45 0.72 9.31 4.06
C ILE A 45 -0.52 9.80 4.81
N GLU A 46 -0.98 11.02 4.53
CA GLU A 46 -2.16 11.59 5.16
C GLU A 46 -3.43 10.83 4.79
N LEU A 47 -3.60 10.52 3.50
CA LEU A 47 -4.69 9.68 3.01
C LEU A 47 -4.71 8.34 3.75
N ARG A 48 -3.56 7.68 3.91
CA ARG A 48 -3.49 6.40 4.62
C ARG A 48 -3.81 6.52 6.11
N LYS A 49 -3.38 7.62 6.75
CA LYS A 49 -3.77 7.90 8.16
C LYS A 49 -5.28 8.06 8.26
N ARG A 50 -5.89 8.86 7.38
CA ARG A 50 -7.35 9.10 7.34
C ARG A 50 -8.13 7.80 7.10
N VAL A 51 -7.69 6.96 6.14
CA VAL A 51 -8.29 5.64 5.87
C VAL A 51 -8.15 4.69 7.05
N ARG A 52 -7.03 4.72 7.77
CA ARG A 52 -6.86 3.88 8.97
C ARG A 52 -7.76 4.34 10.12
N VAL A 53 -7.90 5.65 10.31
CA VAL A 53 -8.83 6.23 11.29
C VAL A 53 -10.27 5.85 10.91
N SER A 54 -10.66 5.99 9.65
CA SER A 54 -11.98 5.58 9.19
C SER A 54 -12.19 4.08 9.33
N LYS A 55 -11.17 3.23 9.15
CA LYS A 55 -11.29 1.80 9.45
C LYS A 55 -11.62 1.56 10.93
N GLY A 56 -11.04 2.32 11.86
CA GLY A 56 -11.44 2.28 13.26
C GLY A 56 -12.91 2.68 13.48
N LEU A 57 -13.43 3.63 12.70
CA LEU A 57 -14.86 3.96 12.69
C LEU A 57 -15.72 2.86 12.03
N LEU A 58 -15.22 2.21 10.96
CA LEU A 58 -15.90 1.11 10.26
C LEU A 58 -15.87 -0.20 11.05
N ASP A 59 -14.87 -0.41 11.91
CA ASP A 59 -14.81 -1.52 12.86
C ASP A 59 -15.80 -1.30 14.03
N GLN A 60 -16.24 -0.04 14.25
CA GLN A 60 -17.24 0.34 15.25
C GLN A 60 -18.68 0.41 14.69
N ALA A 61 -18.82 0.61 13.38
CA ALA A 61 -20.03 0.20 12.68
C ALA A 61 -20.01 -1.33 12.59
N ASP A 62 -21.15 -2.01 12.75
CA ASP A 62 -21.29 -3.47 12.60
C ASP A 62 -21.12 -3.93 11.13
N ILE A 63 -20.04 -3.51 10.47
CA ILE A 63 -19.62 -4.03 9.18
C ILE A 63 -18.84 -5.29 9.50
N ALA A 64 -19.56 -6.40 9.65
CA ALA A 64 -18.96 -7.72 9.80
C ALA A 64 -17.82 -7.86 8.77
N PRO A 65 -16.60 -8.28 9.18
CA PRO A 65 -15.55 -8.53 8.23
C PRO A 65 -16.12 -9.52 7.23
N ALA A 66 -16.16 -9.14 5.94
CA ALA A 66 -16.74 -9.95 4.88
C ALA A 66 -15.95 -11.26 4.78
N SER A 67 -16.36 -12.26 5.56
CA SER A 67 -15.81 -13.60 5.49
C SER A 67 -16.42 -14.24 4.26
N LEU A 68 -15.56 -14.82 3.42
CA LEU A 68 -16.01 -15.63 2.31
C LEU A 68 -16.91 -16.76 2.87
N PRO A 69 -18.06 -17.02 2.24
CA PRO A 69 -18.84 -18.22 2.55
C PRO A 69 -17.93 -19.45 2.48
N PRO A 70 -18.09 -20.43 3.38
CA PRO A 70 -17.19 -21.59 3.46
C PRO A 70 -17.09 -22.35 2.12
N ALA A 71 -18.19 -22.39 1.36
CA ALA A 71 -18.22 -22.97 0.01
C ALA A 71 -17.32 -22.23 -1.00
N THR A 72 -17.24 -20.90 -0.93
CA THR A 72 -16.38 -20.09 -1.81
C THR A 72 -14.91 -20.29 -1.46
N LYS A 73 -14.58 -20.36 -0.16
CA LYS A 73 -13.21 -20.62 0.30
C LYS A 73 -12.71 -21.99 -0.17
N ALA A 74 -13.53 -23.04 -0.04
CA ALA A 74 -13.17 -24.38 -0.50
C ALA A 74 -12.90 -24.44 -2.02
N ARG A 75 -13.72 -23.75 -2.83
CA ARG A 75 -13.51 -23.65 -4.29
C ARG A 75 -12.18 -22.97 -4.63
N LEU A 76 -11.82 -21.91 -3.91
CA LEU A 76 -10.55 -21.20 -4.13
C LEU A 76 -9.35 -22.08 -3.75
N GLU A 77 -9.43 -22.81 -2.64
CA GLU A 77 -8.38 -23.75 -2.22
C GLU A 77 -8.17 -24.88 -3.23
N GLU A 78 -9.24 -25.40 -3.84
CA GLU A 78 -9.15 -26.43 -4.87
C GLU A 78 -8.48 -25.91 -6.16
N VAL A 79 -8.84 -24.69 -6.59
CA VAL A 79 -8.23 -24.05 -7.77
C VAL A 79 -6.74 -23.79 -7.55
N VAL A 80 -6.35 -23.30 -6.38
CA VAL A 80 -4.94 -23.05 -6.03
C VAL A 80 -4.14 -24.36 -6.01
N LYS A 81 -4.69 -25.45 -5.45
CA LYS A 81 -4.06 -26.77 -5.48
C LYS A 81 -3.88 -27.31 -6.90
N ARG A 82 -4.86 -27.08 -7.78
CA ARG A 82 -4.82 -27.51 -9.18
C ARG A 82 -3.80 -26.73 -10.04
N GLN A 83 -3.44 -25.51 -9.64
CA GLN A 83 -2.44 -24.68 -10.33
C GLN A 83 -1.00 -24.86 -9.81
N LEU A 84 -0.83 -25.44 -8.61
CA LEU A 84 0.48 -25.63 -7.97
C LEU A 84 0.97 -27.09 -8.01
N GLY A 85 0.22 -27.99 -8.64
CA GLY A 85 0.65 -29.35 -9.01
C GLY A 85 0.78 -29.47 -10.51
#